data_AF-I3ZUG4-F1
#
_entry.id   AF-I3ZUG4-F1
#
_cell.length_a   1.000
_cell.length_b   1.000
_cell.length_c   1.000
_cell.angle_alpha   90.00
_cell.angle_beta   90.00
_cell.angle_gamma   90.00
#
_symmetry.space_group_name_H-M   'P 1'
#
loop_
_entity.id
_entity.type
_entity.pdbx_description
1 polymer ?
#
loop_
_entity_poly.entity_id
_entity_poly.type
_entity_poly.pdbx_seq_one_letter_code
_entity_poly.pdbx_strand_id
1 'polypeptide(L)'
;MSEVLYGVDSTFEGIARKATPKFRTTPGRLLFAGFMAGAYIAFGFVLAVIAATGFHDNPSAFKLLLGAVFPVGLIAVILAGADLWTGNVQFLSSAKAKGYADFRCVLYNWFGSYGGNFIGSVFIALLAVQLTGLFGHVGDPNTFGSTIVAIAQGKVSKDFMALLFLGIGCNWLVNVAIWQSARVQDGAGKILAIWFPIFAFVAIGFEHAIANMWAIPAGIFLSDGAINWANFFHNLIPVTLGNAIGGFLFVSFYYWYLSHPELTAKRLAKEIVDFTAVFIAFWVTATLIPAGIATVLKGNLYAFPLVLSAYYIAGTFALAKIAKPGVEK
;
A
#
# COMPACT_ATOMS: atom_id res chain seq x y z
N MET A 1 -32.68 -21.90 2.09
CA MET A 1 -31.31 -21.39 2.36
C MET A 1 -30.96 -20.49 1.20
N SER A 2 -30.65 -19.22 1.45
CA SER A 2 -30.09 -18.38 0.39
C SER A 2 -28.71 -18.93 0.01
N GLU A 3 -28.53 -19.22 -1.27
CA GLU A 3 -27.29 -19.81 -1.77
C GLU A 3 -26.15 -18.79 -1.74
N VAL A 4 -24.99 -19.20 -1.24
CA VAL A 4 -23.76 -18.39 -1.29
C VAL A 4 -23.28 -18.36 -2.74
N LEU A 5 -23.18 -17.16 -3.32
CA LEU A 5 -22.75 -17.01 -4.70
C LEU A 5 -21.25 -17.32 -4.87
N TYR A 6 -20.91 -18.14 -5.87
CA TYR A 6 -19.53 -18.47 -6.29
C TYR A 6 -18.64 -19.15 -5.21
N GLY A 7 -19.22 -19.65 -4.12
CA GLY A 7 -18.49 -20.30 -3.02
C GLY A 7 -17.41 -19.38 -2.43
N VAL A 8 -17.77 -18.12 -2.16
CA VAL A 8 -16.83 -17.09 -1.66
C VAL A 8 -16.76 -17.03 -0.14
N ASP A 9 -17.66 -17.70 0.57
CA ASP A 9 -17.73 -17.80 2.03
C ASP A 9 -16.45 -18.38 2.64
N SER A 10 -15.99 -19.54 2.17
CA SER A 10 -14.76 -20.18 2.66
C SER A 10 -13.53 -19.31 2.41
N THR A 11 -13.49 -18.62 1.27
CA THR A 11 -12.40 -17.70 0.93
C THR A 11 -12.41 -16.48 1.83
N PHE A 12 -13.58 -15.87 2.04
CA PHE A 12 -13.76 -14.71 2.90
C PHE A 12 -13.37 -15.02 4.35
N GLU A 13 -13.84 -16.15 4.88
CA GLU A 13 -13.48 -16.66 6.20
C GLU A 13 -11.97 -16.86 6.34
N GLY A 14 -11.34 -17.49 5.34
CA GLY A 14 -9.89 -17.69 5.30
C GLY A 14 -9.10 -16.37 5.31
N ILE A 15 -9.54 -15.36 4.56
CA ILE A 15 -8.93 -14.02 4.57
C ILE A 15 -9.11 -13.36 5.94
N ALA A 16 -10.31 -13.38 6.51
CA ALA A 16 -10.59 -12.79 7.82
C ALA A 16 -9.70 -13.41 8.91
N ARG A 17 -9.54 -14.74 8.92
CA ARG A 17 -8.68 -15.45 9.89
C ARG A 17 -7.18 -15.18 9.69
N LYS A 18 -6.72 -15.05 8.44
CA LYS A 18 -5.32 -14.67 8.15
C LYS A 18 -4.93 -13.31 8.70
N ALA A 19 -5.90 -12.45 9.04
CA ALA A 19 -5.64 -11.17 9.68
C ALA A 19 -5.27 -11.29 11.16
N THR A 20 -5.72 -12.35 11.86
CA THR A 20 -5.52 -12.53 13.31
C THR A 20 -4.08 -12.31 13.79
N PRO A 21 -3.05 -12.95 13.21
CA PRO A 21 -1.67 -12.69 13.62
C PRO A 21 -1.21 -11.26 13.35
N LYS A 22 -1.78 -10.56 12.36
CA LYS A 22 -1.36 -9.21 11.93
C LYS A 22 -1.68 -8.12 12.96
N PHE A 23 -2.77 -8.27 13.73
CA PHE A 23 -3.15 -7.32 14.79
C PHE A 23 -2.87 -7.83 16.22
N ARG A 24 -2.44 -9.08 16.38
CA ARG A 24 -1.98 -9.65 17.66
C ARG A 24 -0.47 -9.62 17.85
N THR A 25 0.29 -9.45 16.77
CA THR A 25 1.75 -9.40 16.84
C THR A 25 2.24 -8.16 17.60
N THR A 26 3.47 -8.23 18.10
CA THR A 26 4.10 -7.10 18.81
C THR A 26 4.41 -5.94 17.85
N PRO A 27 4.45 -4.69 18.34
CA PRO A 27 4.66 -3.52 17.48
C PRO A 27 5.96 -3.59 16.68
N GLY A 28 7.05 -4.09 17.27
CA GLY A 28 8.32 -4.28 16.57
C GLY A 28 8.23 -5.28 15.41
N ARG A 29 7.51 -6.41 15.61
CA ARG A 29 7.30 -7.40 14.54
C ARG A 29 6.42 -6.86 13.43
N LEU A 30 5.37 -6.10 13.77
CA LEU A 30 4.51 -5.43 12.79
C LEU A 30 5.30 -4.43 11.94
N LEU A 31 6.06 -3.54 12.59
CA LEU A 31 6.89 -2.55 11.92
C LEU A 31 7.94 -3.20 11.00
N PHE A 32 8.60 -4.27 11.46
CA PHE A 32 9.61 -4.97 10.67
C PHE A 32 9.00 -5.73 9.48
N ALA A 33 7.85 -6.39 9.66
CA ALA A 33 7.11 -6.99 8.56
C ALA A 33 6.62 -5.93 7.56
N GLY A 34 6.22 -4.74 8.05
CA GLY A 34 5.90 -3.59 7.22
C GLY A 34 7.11 -3.05 6.45
N PHE A 35 8.26 -2.95 7.10
CA PHE A 35 9.53 -2.57 6.47
C PHE A 35 9.86 -3.47 5.29
N MET A 36 9.79 -4.79 5.49
CA MET A 36 10.05 -5.76 4.41
C MET A 36 9.05 -5.60 3.26
N ALA A 37 7.77 -5.36 3.55
CA ALA A 37 6.78 -5.13 2.50
C ALA A 37 7.06 -3.86 1.69
N GLY A 38 7.42 -2.75 2.35
CA GLY A 38 7.82 -1.51 1.68
C GLY A 38 9.06 -1.70 0.81
N ALA A 39 10.05 -2.46 1.31
CA ALA A 39 11.26 -2.79 0.57
C ALA A 39 11.00 -3.68 -0.65
N TYR A 40 10.14 -4.71 -0.52
CA TYR A 40 9.78 -5.58 -1.65
C TYR A 40 9.06 -4.82 -2.77
N ILE A 41 8.11 -3.95 -2.42
CA ILE A 41 7.46 -3.09 -3.40
C ILE A 41 8.48 -2.15 -4.07
N ALA A 42 9.41 -1.58 -3.29
CA ALA A 42 10.48 -0.74 -3.82
C ALA A 42 11.41 -1.52 -4.78
N PHE A 43 11.82 -2.74 -4.45
CA PHE A 43 12.62 -3.59 -5.35
C PHE A 43 11.89 -3.89 -6.66
N GLY A 44 10.58 -4.14 -6.61
CA GLY A 44 9.77 -4.30 -7.81
C GLY A 44 9.79 -3.05 -8.70
N PHE A 45 9.73 -1.86 -8.09
CA PHE A 45 9.82 -0.60 -8.81
C PHE A 45 11.22 -0.32 -9.37
N VAL A 46 12.28 -0.61 -8.61
CA VAL A 46 13.68 -0.54 -9.06
C VAL A 46 13.84 -1.37 -10.33
N LEU A 47 13.44 -2.63 -10.31
CA LEU A 47 13.52 -3.51 -11.48
C LEU A 47 12.68 -2.97 -12.66
N ALA A 48 11.48 -2.47 -12.39
CA ALA A 48 10.60 -1.89 -13.41
C ALA A 48 11.23 -0.70 -14.13
N VAL A 49 11.87 0.21 -13.40
CA VAL A 49 12.59 1.36 -14.00
C VAL A 49 13.74 0.88 -14.88
N ILE A 50 14.54 -0.08 -14.40
CA ILE A 50 15.66 -0.63 -15.16
C ILE A 50 15.17 -1.29 -16.46
N ALA A 51 14.09 -2.07 -16.40
CA ALA A 51 13.53 -2.76 -17.56
C ALA A 51 12.91 -1.79 -18.60
N ALA A 52 12.25 -0.73 -18.16
CA ALA A 52 11.47 0.14 -19.04
C ALA A 52 12.25 1.33 -19.62
N THR A 53 13.29 1.84 -18.95
CA THR A 53 13.97 3.11 -19.30
C THR A 53 14.47 3.18 -20.75
N GLY A 54 14.92 2.05 -21.32
CA GLY A 54 15.38 1.99 -22.71
C GLY A 54 14.28 2.27 -23.76
N PHE A 55 13.01 2.28 -23.36
CA PHE A 55 11.85 2.42 -24.24
C PHE A 55 11.15 3.77 -24.09
N HIS A 56 11.85 4.82 -23.65
CA HIS A 56 11.27 6.16 -23.45
C HIS A 56 10.61 6.74 -24.72
N ASP A 57 11.12 6.41 -25.91
CA ASP A 57 10.54 6.80 -27.20
C ASP A 57 9.31 5.97 -27.61
N ASN A 58 9.01 4.88 -26.89
CA ASN A 58 7.83 4.04 -27.09
C ASN A 58 7.03 3.93 -25.78
N PRO A 59 6.11 4.90 -25.51
CA PRO A 59 5.37 4.95 -24.25
C PRO A 59 4.57 3.68 -23.94
N SER A 60 4.07 2.99 -24.97
CA SER A 60 3.33 1.74 -24.80
C SER A 60 4.26 0.61 -24.32
N ALA A 61 5.41 0.42 -24.97
CA ALA A 61 6.40 -0.57 -24.56
C ALA A 61 6.96 -0.25 -23.17
N PHE A 62 7.24 1.03 -22.87
CA PHE A 62 7.65 1.48 -21.55
C PHE A 62 6.65 1.05 -20.47
N LYS A 63 5.36 1.36 -20.65
CA LYS A 63 4.31 1.00 -19.69
C LYS A 63 4.14 -0.51 -19.53
N LEU A 64 4.18 -1.26 -20.64
CA LEU A 64 4.04 -2.72 -20.61
C LEU A 64 5.21 -3.38 -19.87
N LEU A 65 6.44 -2.95 -20.11
CA LEU A 65 7.62 -3.51 -19.42
C LEU A 65 7.68 -3.11 -17.95
N LEU A 66 7.36 -1.86 -17.63
CA LEU A 66 7.24 -1.38 -16.26
C LEU A 66 6.26 -2.28 -15.49
N GLY A 67 5.09 -2.54 -16.08
CA GLY A 67 4.08 -3.41 -15.48
C GLY A 67 4.46 -4.88 -15.46
N ALA A 68 5.15 -5.41 -16.46
CA ALA A 68 5.42 -6.85 -16.55
C ALA A 68 6.34 -7.36 -15.44
N VAL A 69 7.26 -6.52 -14.95
CA VAL A 69 8.26 -6.93 -13.95
C VAL A 69 7.94 -6.43 -12.54
N PHE A 70 7.15 -5.36 -12.39
CA PHE A 70 6.72 -4.84 -11.08
C PHE A 70 6.06 -5.89 -10.15
N PRO A 71 5.28 -6.89 -10.63
CA PRO A 71 4.62 -7.88 -9.78
C PRO A 71 5.54 -8.66 -8.84
N VAL A 72 6.85 -8.72 -9.12
CA VAL A 72 7.85 -9.34 -8.23
C VAL A 72 7.73 -8.83 -6.79
N GLY A 73 7.36 -7.54 -6.60
CA GLY A 73 7.17 -6.96 -5.29
C GLY A 73 6.02 -7.59 -4.49
N LEU A 74 4.81 -7.68 -5.07
CA LEU A 74 3.67 -8.29 -4.35
C LEU A 74 3.82 -9.81 -4.23
N ILE A 75 4.45 -10.46 -5.22
CA ILE A 75 4.79 -11.90 -5.12
C ILE A 75 5.68 -12.13 -3.90
N ALA A 76 6.73 -11.32 -3.71
CA ALA A 76 7.58 -11.42 -2.53
C ALA A 76 6.82 -11.13 -1.23
N VAL A 77 5.98 -10.09 -1.19
CA VAL A 77 5.15 -9.78 0.00
C VAL A 77 4.29 -10.98 0.42
N ILE A 78 3.64 -11.65 -0.53
CA ILE A 78 2.72 -12.76 -0.23
C ILE A 78 3.46 -14.07 0.06
N LEU A 79 4.49 -14.42 -0.72
CA LEU A 79 5.16 -15.71 -0.61
C LEU A 79 6.30 -15.72 0.43
N ALA A 80 7.05 -14.63 0.58
CA ALA A 80 8.09 -14.53 1.60
C ALA A 80 7.52 -14.12 2.98
N GLY A 81 6.35 -13.51 3.00
CA GLY A 81 5.65 -13.11 4.22
C GLY A 81 6.08 -11.72 4.70
N ALA A 82 5.31 -10.70 4.30
CA ALA A 82 5.45 -9.33 4.78
C ALA A 82 4.08 -8.66 4.99
N ASP A 83 4.05 -7.51 5.66
CA ASP A 83 2.81 -6.86 6.07
C ASP A 83 2.56 -5.58 5.27
N LEU A 84 1.82 -5.70 4.16
CA LEU A 84 1.52 -4.59 3.24
C LEU A 84 0.16 -3.96 3.53
N TRP A 85 0.14 -2.65 3.78
CA TRP A 85 -1.07 -1.92 4.18
C TRP A 85 -2.21 -2.02 3.15
N THR A 86 -1.90 -1.90 1.86
CA THR A 86 -2.91 -1.93 0.78
C THR A 86 -3.69 -3.24 0.74
N GLY A 87 -3.03 -4.37 1.02
CA GLY A 87 -3.66 -5.67 1.22
C GLY A 87 -4.36 -5.81 2.58
N ASN A 88 -3.82 -5.17 3.62
CA ASN A 88 -4.43 -5.16 4.95
C ASN A 88 -5.77 -4.41 4.99
N VAL A 89 -6.05 -3.52 4.03
CA VAL A 89 -7.40 -2.97 3.85
C VAL A 89 -8.41 -4.11 3.70
N GLN A 90 -8.12 -5.14 2.91
CA GLN A 90 -8.98 -6.31 2.77
C GLN A 90 -8.93 -7.20 4.02
N PHE A 91 -7.73 -7.61 4.47
CA PHE A 91 -7.60 -8.56 5.59
C PHE A 91 -8.30 -8.07 6.86
N LEU A 92 -8.02 -6.82 7.26
CA LEU A 92 -8.47 -6.29 8.56
C LEU A 92 -9.93 -5.85 8.50
N SER A 93 -10.42 -5.36 7.34
CA SER A 93 -11.86 -5.10 7.16
C SER A 93 -12.67 -6.38 7.22
N SER A 94 -12.20 -7.47 6.58
CA SER A 94 -12.84 -8.78 6.66
C SER A 94 -12.82 -9.33 8.09
N ALA A 95 -11.70 -9.19 8.81
CA ALA A 95 -11.59 -9.61 10.20
C ALA A 95 -12.54 -8.85 11.13
N LYS A 96 -12.67 -7.54 10.94
CA LYS A 96 -13.64 -6.71 11.67
C LYS A 96 -15.08 -7.09 11.36
N ALA A 97 -15.41 -7.32 10.09
CA ALA A 97 -16.75 -7.73 9.67
C ALA A 97 -17.16 -9.07 10.32
N LYS A 98 -16.21 -10.00 10.50
CA LYS A 98 -16.37 -11.27 11.23
C LYS A 98 -16.27 -11.15 12.76
N GLY A 99 -15.89 -9.98 13.29
CA GLY A 99 -15.73 -9.75 14.73
C GLY A 99 -14.42 -10.26 15.34
N TYR A 100 -13.42 -10.63 14.53
CA TYR A 100 -12.09 -11.03 15.02
C TYR A 100 -11.23 -9.85 15.46
N ALA A 101 -11.42 -8.70 14.82
CA ALA A 101 -10.73 -7.46 15.13
C ALA A 101 -11.75 -6.39 15.55
N ASP A 102 -11.42 -5.63 16.58
CA ASP A 102 -12.15 -4.40 16.89
C ASP A 102 -11.55 -3.19 16.15
N PHE A 103 -12.17 -2.03 16.33
CA PHE A 103 -11.70 -0.75 15.77
C PHE A 103 -10.20 -0.50 16.03
N ARG A 104 -9.73 -0.81 17.24
CA ARG A 104 -8.38 -0.48 17.70
C ARG A 104 -7.36 -1.44 17.12
N CYS A 105 -7.72 -2.72 16.95
CA CYS A 105 -6.92 -3.71 16.26
C CYS A 105 -6.67 -3.33 14.80
N VAL A 106 -7.71 -2.87 14.09
CA VAL A 106 -7.57 -2.41 12.69
C VAL A 106 -6.67 -1.18 12.63
N LEU A 107 -6.91 -0.16 13.46
CA LEU A 107 -6.10 1.06 13.49
C LEU A 107 -4.63 0.77 13.84
N TYR A 108 -4.38 -0.10 14.83
CA TYR A 108 -3.03 -0.53 15.20
C TYR A 108 -2.29 -1.18 14.04
N ASN A 109 -2.91 -2.17 13.38
CA ASN A 109 -2.27 -2.83 12.24
C ASN A 109 -2.05 -1.86 11.08
N TRP A 110 -3.09 -1.11 10.69
CA TRP A 110 -2.98 -0.21 9.54
C TRP A 110 -1.91 0.85 9.75
N PHE A 111 -1.88 1.50 10.92
CA PHE A 111 -0.88 2.52 11.23
C PHE A 111 0.54 1.94 11.25
N GLY A 112 0.75 0.79 11.92
CA GLY A 112 2.07 0.18 12.00
C GLY A 112 2.57 -0.41 10.70
N SER A 113 1.70 -1.06 9.92
CA SER A 113 2.00 -1.58 8.59
C SER A 113 2.36 -0.45 7.64
N TYR A 114 1.54 0.60 7.57
CA TYR A 114 1.77 1.76 6.70
C TYR A 114 3.07 2.50 7.05
N GLY A 115 3.32 2.68 8.36
CA GLY A 115 4.56 3.27 8.85
C GLY A 115 5.79 2.42 8.53
N GLY A 116 5.72 1.10 8.76
CA GLY A 116 6.77 0.18 8.35
C GLY A 116 7.01 0.21 6.83
N ASN A 117 5.94 0.20 6.03
CA ASN A 117 6.01 0.28 4.58
C ASN A 117 6.75 1.56 4.14
N PHE A 118 6.40 2.72 4.72
CA PHE A 118 7.11 3.98 4.46
C PHE A 118 8.60 3.89 4.77
N ILE A 119 8.97 3.38 5.95
CA ILE A 119 10.38 3.27 6.38
C ILE A 119 11.15 2.36 5.41
N GLY A 120 10.59 1.21 5.03
CA GLY A 120 11.21 0.29 4.08
C GLY A 120 11.38 0.89 2.68
N SER A 121 10.35 1.57 2.18
CA SER A 121 10.40 2.20 0.86
C SER A 121 11.41 3.35 0.79
N VAL A 122 11.44 4.23 1.81
CA VAL A 122 12.43 5.32 1.88
C VAL A 122 13.84 4.78 2.08
N PHE A 123 14.03 3.72 2.87
CA PHE A 123 15.32 3.06 3.02
C PHE A 123 15.87 2.58 1.67
N ILE A 124 15.05 1.94 0.82
CA ILE A 124 15.50 1.51 -0.52
C ILE A 124 15.75 2.71 -1.45
N ALA A 125 14.99 3.80 -1.32
CA ALA A 125 15.27 5.03 -2.07
C ALA A 125 16.62 5.66 -1.68
N LEU A 126 16.92 5.75 -0.38
CA LEU A 126 18.21 6.21 0.14
C LEU A 126 19.36 5.29 -0.28
N LEU A 127 19.15 3.97 -0.21
CA LEU A 127 20.13 2.98 -0.62
C LEU A 127 20.47 3.17 -2.10
N ALA A 128 19.46 3.20 -2.97
CA ALA A 128 19.65 3.22 -4.42
C ALA A 128 20.18 4.56 -4.96
N VAL A 129 19.82 5.69 -4.34
CA VAL A 129 20.27 7.01 -4.81
C VAL A 129 21.51 7.46 -4.04
N GLN A 130 21.41 7.59 -2.72
CA GLN A 130 22.42 8.29 -1.93
C GLN A 130 23.62 7.41 -1.58
N LEU A 131 23.36 6.16 -1.16
CA LEU A 131 24.42 5.29 -0.63
C LEU A 131 25.19 4.56 -1.72
N THR A 132 24.52 4.11 -2.79
CA THR A 132 25.16 3.34 -3.87
C THR A 132 25.31 4.10 -5.18
N GLY A 133 24.53 5.17 -5.39
CA GLY A 133 24.52 5.87 -6.68
C GLY A 133 23.99 5.02 -7.85
N LEU A 134 23.20 3.97 -7.59
CA LEU A 134 22.64 3.09 -8.63
C LEU A 134 21.88 3.86 -9.72
N PHE A 135 21.21 4.95 -9.31
CA PHE A 135 20.48 5.86 -10.20
C PHE A 135 21.21 7.19 -10.45
N GLY A 136 22.49 7.27 -10.08
CA GLY A 136 23.27 8.51 -10.06
C GLY A 136 22.94 9.42 -8.88
N HIS A 137 23.74 10.47 -8.72
CA HIS A 137 23.47 11.59 -7.82
C HIS A 137 22.93 12.79 -8.61
N VAL A 138 22.55 13.85 -7.89
CA VAL A 138 22.09 15.10 -8.52
C VAL A 138 23.17 15.65 -9.45
N GLY A 139 22.81 15.89 -10.71
CA GLY A 139 23.71 16.40 -11.75
C GLY A 139 24.44 15.33 -12.56
N ASP A 140 24.39 14.06 -12.16
CA ASP A 140 25.02 12.97 -12.92
C ASP A 140 24.23 12.67 -14.21
N PRO A 141 24.92 12.39 -15.34
CA PRO A 141 24.27 11.93 -16.57
C PRO A 141 23.84 10.47 -16.43
N ASN A 142 22.73 10.23 -15.72
CA ASN A 142 22.14 8.90 -15.53
C ASN A 142 20.70 8.84 -16.07
N THR A 143 20.50 8.05 -17.13
CA THR A 143 19.19 7.91 -17.78
C THR A 143 18.14 7.30 -16.85
N PHE A 144 18.53 6.33 -16.01
CA PHE A 144 17.59 5.72 -15.06
C PHE A 144 17.17 6.71 -13.97
N GLY A 145 18.10 7.54 -13.48
CA GLY A 145 17.79 8.65 -12.56
C GLY A 145 16.82 9.66 -13.19
N SER A 146 17.06 10.04 -14.44
CA SER A 146 16.16 10.93 -15.20
C SER A 146 14.76 10.35 -15.36
N THR A 147 14.64 9.05 -15.64
CA THR A 147 13.35 8.34 -15.68
C THR A 147 12.62 8.39 -14.34
N ILE A 148 13.33 8.21 -13.22
CA ILE A 148 12.73 8.29 -11.88
C ILE A 148 12.18 9.69 -11.62
N VAL A 149 12.94 10.75 -11.93
CA VAL A 149 12.49 12.14 -11.77
C VAL A 149 11.24 12.39 -12.62
N ALA A 150 11.20 11.92 -13.88
CA ALA A 150 10.04 12.05 -14.74
C ALA A 150 8.80 11.32 -14.19
N ILE A 151 8.97 10.09 -13.68
CA ILE A 151 7.89 9.33 -13.04
C ILE A 151 7.38 10.08 -11.80
N ALA A 152 8.27 10.55 -10.93
CA ALA A 152 7.91 11.28 -9.72
C ALA A 152 7.19 12.59 -10.06
N GLN A 153 7.66 13.34 -11.05
CA GLN A 153 7.04 14.57 -11.53
C GLN A 153 5.62 14.31 -12.07
N GLY A 154 5.45 13.24 -12.87
CA GLY A 154 4.15 12.81 -13.37
C GLY A 154 3.19 12.37 -12.26
N LYS A 155 3.68 11.91 -11.11
CA LYS A 155 2.86 11.53 -9.95
C LYS A 155 2.39 12.75 -9.15
N VAL A 156 3.25 13.72 -8.93
CA VAL A 156 2.94 14.88 -8.09
C VAL A 156 2.22 16.02 -8.81
N SER A 157 2.15 15.97 -10.15
CA SER A 157 1.47 16.98 -10.98
C SER A 157 -0.03 16.73 -11.21
N LYS A 158 -0.54 15.55 -10.83
CA LYS A 158 -1.97 15.23 -10.99
C LYS A 158 -2.82 15.94 -9.94
N ASP A 159 -4.07 16.26 -10.29
CA ASP A 159 -5.03 16.81 -9.33
C ASP A 159 -5.54 15.75 -8.33
N PHE A 160 -6.21 16.23 -7.28
CA PHE A 160 -6.72 15.40 -6.21
C PHE A 160 -7.70 14.32 -6.69
N MET A 161 -8.63 14.66 -7.59
CA MET A 161 -9.68 13.73 -8.04
C MET A 161 -9.09 12.64 -8.94
N ALA A 162 -8.18 13.01 -9.85
CA ALA A 162 -7.44 12.05 -10.65
C ALA A 162 -6.67 11.07 -9.75
N LEU A 163 -5.92 11.57 -8.77
CA LEU A 163 -5.16 10.74 -7.83
C LEU A 163 -6.07 9.82 -7.00
N LEU A 164 -7.21 10.32 -6.56
CA LEU A 164 -8.21 9.55 -5.83
C LEU A 164 -8.71 8.35 -6.65
N PHE A 165 -9.19 8.58 -7.87
CA PHE A 165 -9.74 7.50 -8.71
C PHE A 165 -8.67 6.55 -9.24
N LEU A 166 -7.47 7.05 -9.56
CA LEU A 166 -6.31 6.20 -9.87
C LEU A 166 -5.94 5.31 -8.67
N GLY A 167 -6.09 5.82 -7.44
CA GLY A 167 -5.92 5.05 -6.21
C GLY A 167 -6.98 3.96 -6.02
N ILE A 168 -8.25 4.26 -6.33
CA ILE A 168 -9.34 3.28 -6.25
C ILE A 168 -9.07 2.10 -7.20
N GLY A 169 -8.76 2.39 -8.47
CA GLY A 169 -8.46 1.38 -9.47
C GLY A 169 -7.26 0.51 -9.08
N CYS A 170 -6.20 1.12 -8.53
CA CYS A 170 -5.03 0.38 -8.07
C CYS A 170 -5.40 -0.68 -7.03
N ASN A 171 -6.01 -0.25 -5.92
CA ASN A 171 -6.17 -1.16 -4.78
C ASN A 171 -7.36 -2.11 -4.93
N TRP A 172 -8.25 -1.87 -5.90
CA TRP A 172 -9.15 -2.89 -6.40
C TRP A 172 -8.33 -4.06 -6.98
N LEU A 173 -7.43 -3.80 -7.94
CA LEU A 173 -6.63 -4.85 -8.57
C LEU A 173 -5.65 -5.55 -7.60
N VAL A 174 -5.03 -4.80 -6.68
CA VAL A 174 -4.16 -5.39 -5.63
C VAL A 174 -4.93 -6.38 -4.76
N ASN A 175 -6.12 -6.01 -4.28
CA ASN A 175 -6.91 -6.88 -3.42
C ASN A 175 -7.57 -8.02 -4.20
N VAL A 176 -7.88 -7.84 -5.48
CA VAL A 176 -8.29 -8.96 -6.36
C VAL A 176 -7.15 -9.97 -6.52
N ALA A 177 -5.89 -9.53 -6.72
CA ALA A 177 -4.73 -10.43 -6.73
C ALA A 177 -4.60 -11.22 -5.42
N ILE A 178 -4.76 -10.57 -4.27
CA ILE A 178 -4.74 -11.24 -2.96
C ILE A 178 -5.89 -12.25 -2.85
N TRP A 179 -7.11 -11.86 -3.21
CA TRP A 179 -8.28 -12.72 -3.22
C TRP A 179 -8.10 -13.95 -4.12
N GLN A 180 -7.65 -13.77 -5.35
CA GLN A 180 -7.39 -14.85 -6.30
C GLN A 180 -6.29 -15.78 -5.77
N SER A 181 -5.18 -15.23 -5.24
CA SER A 181 -4.10 -16.03 -4.66
C SER A 181 -4.56 -16.86 -3.44
N ALA A 182 -5.56 -16.38 -2.68
CA ALA A 182 -6.11 -17.12 -1.55
C ALA A 182 -6.97 -18.31 -1.98
N ARG A 183 -7.43 -18.34 -3.24
CA ARG A 183 -8.23 -19.41 -3.84
C ARG A 183 -7.39 -20.46 -4.57
N VAL A 184 -6.07 -20.26 -4.64
CA VAL A 184 -5.13 -21.16 -5.29
C VAL A 184 -4.26 -21.84 -4.25
N GLN A 185 -3.99 -23.14 -4.42
CA GLN A 185 -3.23 -23.92 -3.44
C GLN A 185 -1.73 -23.95 -3.76
N ASP A 186 -1.36 -24.09 -5.04
CA ASP A 186 0.02 -24.22 -5.48
C ASP A 186 0.73 -22.87 -5.66
N GLY A 187 2.07 -22.90 -5.63
CA GLY A 187 2.90 -21.69 -5.70
C GLY A 187 2.84 -21.01 -7.08
N ALA A 188 2.85 -21.77 -8.17
CA ALA A 188 2.85 -21.22 -9.52
C ALA A 188 1.53 -20.50 -9.82
N GLY A 189 0.41 -21.10 -9.46
CA GLY A 189 -0.90 -20.50 -9.62
C GLY A 189 -1.09 -19.25 -8.74
N LYS A 190 -0.50 -19.20 -7.53
CA LYS A 190 -0.45 -17.96 -6.72
C LYS A 190 0.34 -16.86 -7.42
N ILE A 191 1.50 -17.19 -8.00
CA ILE A 191 2.31 -16.24 -8.76
C ILE A 191 1.50 -15.67 -9.93
N LEU A 192 0.85 -16.52 -10.73
CA LEU A 192 0.05 -16.07 -11.88
C LEU A 192 -1.17 -15.23 -11.45
N ALA A 193 -1.87 -15.65 -10.38
CA ALA A 193 -3.01 -14.91 -9.82
C ALA A 193 -2.60 -13.51 -9.32
N ILE A 194 -1.37 -13.35 -8.83
CA ILE A 194 -0.83 -12.05 -8.44
C ILE A 194 -0.33 -11.28 -9.66
N TRP A 195 0.31 -11.95 -10.61
CA TRP A 195 1.03 -11.29 -11.71
C TRP A 195 0.10 -10.46 -12.59
N PHE A 196 -1.01 -11.03 -13.07
CA PHE A 196 -1.89 -10.34 -14.05
C PHE A 196 -2.55 -9.07 -13.50
N PRO A 197 -3.20 -9.07 -12.32
CA PRO A 197 -3.81 -7.84 -11.79
C PRO A 197 -2.78 -6.75 -11.50
N ILE A 198 -1.58 -7.14 -11.04
CA ILE A 198 -0.52 -6.19 -10.71
C ILE A 198 0.14 -5.62 -11.96
N PHE A 199 0.36 -6.45 -12.97
CA PHE A 199 0.76 -6.01 -14.30
C PHE A 199 -0.22 -4.99 -14.86
N ALA A 200 -1.52 -5.30 -14.82
CA ALA A 200 -2.57 -4.43 -15.35
C ALA A 200 -2.57 -3.05 -14.67
N PHE A 201 -2.57 -2.97 -13.33
CA PHE A 201 -2.67 -1.65 -12.69
C PHE A 201 -1.46 -0.76 -13.01
N VAL A 202 -0.26 -1.34 -13.10
CA VAL A 202 0.96 -0.59 -13.39
C VAL A 202 0.99 -0.14 -14.84
N ALA A 203 0.66 -1.03 -15.78
CA ALA A 203 0.63 -0.69 -17.21
C ALA A 203 -0.45 0.35 -17.54
N ILE A 204 -1.60 0.31 -16.84
CA ILE A 204 -2.66 1.33 -16.96
C ILE A 204 -2.17 2.69 -16.40
N GLY A 205 -1.37 2.66 -15.34
CA GLY A 205 -0.87 3.86 -14.65
C GLY A 205 -1.70 4.25 -13.42
N PHE A 206 -2.31 3.27 -12.74
CA PHE A 206 -2.95 3.48 -11.45
C PHE A 206 -1.93 3.79 -10.34
N GLU A 207 -2.41 4.41 -9.25
CA GLU A 207 -1.54 4.95 -8.20
C GLU A 207 -1.59 4.08 -6.93
N HIS A 208 -0.43 3.60 -6.48
CA HIS A 208 -0.29 2.76 -5.29
C HIS A 208 0.47 3.51 -4.21
N ALA A 209 -0.15 3.77 -3.06
CA ALA A 209 0.43 4.59 -1.99
C ALA A 209 1.83 4.12 -1.58
N ILE A 210 2.01 2.80 -1.38
CA ILE A 210 3.30 2.25 -0.95
C ILE A 210 4.36 2.28 -2.06
N ALA A 211 3.95 2.16 -3.33
CA ALA A 211 4.89 2.31 -4.44
C ALA A 211 5.36 3.77 -4.55
N ASN A 212 4.45 4.71 -4.26
CA ASN A 212 4.73 6.14 -4.25
C ASN A 212 5.63 6.55 -3.08
N MET A 213 5.63 5.81 -1.97
CA MET A 213 6.60 5.95 -0.87
C MET A 213 8.04 5.59 -1.26
N TRP A 214 8.28 4.98 -2.41
CA TRP A 214 9.62 4.83 -2.98
C TRP A 214 9.84 5.79 -4.15
N ALA A 215 8.93 5.79 -5.14
CA ALA A 215 9.13 6.51 -6.39
C ALA A 215 9.28 8.02 -6.20
N ILE A 216 8.46 8.61 -5.33
CA ILE A 216 8.51 10.05 -5.08
C ILE A 216 9.74 10.40 -4.22
N PRO A 217 10.05 9.73 -3.09
CA PRO A 217 11.29 9.99 -2.36
C PRO A 217 12.57 9.82 -3.20
N ALA A 218 12.65 8.81 -4.06
CA ALA A 218 13.75 8.66 -5.00
C ALA A 218 13.85 9.87 -5.96
N GLY A 219 12.71 10.34 -6.49
CA GLY A 219 12.64 11.56 -7.28
C GLY A 219 13.03 12.82 -6.50
N ILE A 220 12.60 12.96 -5.24
CA ILE A 220 13.01 14.06 -4.34
C ILE A 220 14.54 14.10 -4.23
N PHE A 221 15.18 12.95 -4.00
CA PHE A 221 16.64 12.85 -3.87
C PHE A 221 17.42 13.15 -5.16
N LEU A 222 16.78 13.05 -6.33
CA LEU A 222 17.41 13.25 -7.64
C LEU A 222 17.05 14.59 -8.32
N SER A 223 15.97 15.25 -7.89
CA SER A 223 15.35 16.37 -8.62
C SER A 223 15.93 17.76 -8.34
N ASP A 224 17.00 17.86 -7.54
CA ASP A 224 17.60 19.14 -7.11
C ASP A 224 16.57 20.15 -6.54
N GLY A 225 15.63 19.65 -5.75
CA GLY A 225 14.61 20.47 -5.09
C GLY A 225 13.36 20.79 -5.94
N ALA A 226 13.29 20.34 -7.21
CA ALA A 226 12.09 20.50 -8.02
C ALA A 226 10.89 19.70 -7.47
N ILE A 227 11.14 18.58 -6.79
CA ILE A 227 10.15 17.79 -6.07
C ILE A 227 10.52 17.78 -4.58
N ASN A 228 9.53 18.05 -3.72
CA ASN A 228 9.74 18.09 -2.27
C ASN A 228 8.69 17.27 -1.50
N TRP A 229 8.85 17.22 -0.17
CA TRP A 229 7.95 16.48 0.71
C TRP A 229 6.51 17.01 0.74
N ALA A 230 6.26 18.28 0.41
CA ALA A 230 4.88 18.77 0.26
C ALA A 230 4.24 18.20 -1.02
N ASN A 231 4.99 18.12 -2.13
CA ASN A 231 4.53 17.42 -3.34
C ASN A 231 4.24 15.93 -3.08
N PHE A 232 5.05 15.29 -2.22
CA PHE A 232 4.80 13.93 -1.78
C PHE A 232 3.43 13.76 -1.13
N PHE A 233 3.03 14.64 -0.20
CA PHE A 233 1.71 14.54 0.44
C PHE A 233 0.56 14.98 -0.45
N HIS A 234 0.77 15.92 -1.37
CA HIS A 234 -0.20 16.23 -2.42
C HIS A 234 -0.62 14.98 -3.20
N ASN A 235 0.35 14.08 -3.44
CA ASN A 235 0.07 12.77 -4.03
C ASN A 235 -0.47 11.76 -3.01
N LEU A 236 0.24 11.56 -1.89
CA LEU A 236 -0.01 10.43 -0.99
C LEU A 236 -1.38 10.48 -0.33
N ILE A 237 -1.89 11.68 0.00
CA ILE A 237 -3.18 11.85 0.68
C ILE A 237 -4.36 11.30 -0.14
N PRO A 238 -4.61 11.77 -1.39
CA PRO A 238 -5.68 11.25 -2.22
C PRO A 238 -5.46 9.80 -2.66
N VAL A 239 -4.22 9.39 -2.93
CA VAL A 239 -3.92 7.99 -3.32
C VAL A 239 -4.21 7.03 -2.17
N THR A 240 -3.85 7.38 -0.94
CA THR A 240 -4.15 6.56 0.25
C THR A 240 -5.66 6.46 0.47
N LEU A 241 -6.40 7.55 0.30
CA LEU A 241 -7.86 7.55 0.35
C LEU A 241 -8.45 6.63 -0.72
N GLY A 242 -7.99 6.76 -1.97
CA GLY A 242 -8.44 5.93 -3.08
C GLY A 242 -8.13 4.46 -2.86
N ASN A 243 -6.92 4.12 -2.41
CA ASN A 243 -6.54 2.76 -2.12
C ASN A 243 -7.44 2.15 -1.02
N ALA A 244 -7.77 2.88 0.05
CA ALA A 244 -8.67 2.38 1.07
C ALA A 244 -10.07 2.08 0.52
N ILE A 245 -10.64 2.99 -0.28
CA ILE A 245 -11.95 2.79 -0.94
C ILE A 245 -11.90 1.58 -1.88
N GLY A 246 -10.87 1.48 -2.73
CA GLY A 246 -10.69 0.40 -3.69
C GLY A 246 -10.64 -0.98 -3.03
N GLY A 247 -9.84 -1.14 -1.98
CA GLY A 247 -9.70 -2.40 -1.27
C GLY A 247 -10.92 -2.79 -0.44
N PHE A 248 -11.56 -1.81 0.20
CA PHE A 248 -12.73 -2.06 1.02
C PHE A 248 -13.96 -2.30 0.17
N LEU A 249 -14.39 -1.32 -0.63
CA LEU A 249 -15.70 -1.34 -1.28
C LEU A 249 -15.78 -2.44 -2.34
N PHE A 250 -14.77 -2.52 -3.22
CA PHE A 250 -14.81 -3.38 -4.40
C PHE A 250 -14.31 -4.80 -4.14
N VAL A 251 -13.72 -5.08 -2.98
CA VAL A 251 -13.22 -6.42 -2.65
C VAL A 251 -13.74 -6.89 -1.29
N SER A 252 -13.32 -6.30 -0.18
CA SER A 252 -13.71 -6.80 1.15
C SER A 252 -15.23 -6.76 1.38
N PHE A 253 -15.86 -5.61 1.17
CA PHE A 253 -17.30 -5.41 1.32
C PHE A 253 -18.10 -6.21 0.28
N TYR A 254 -17.66 -6.19 -0.99
CA TYR A 254 -18.28 -6.98 -2.06
C TYR A 254 -18.34 -8.47 -1.71
N TYR A 255 -17.19 -9.09 -1.40
CA TYR A 255 -17.16 -10.52 -1.10
C TYR A 255 -17.77 -10.85 0.27
N TRP A 256 -17.76 -9.93 1.23
CA TRP A 256 -18.51 -10.09 2.48
C TRP A 256 -20.01 -10.17 2.20
N TYR A 257 -20.55 -9.25 1.40
CA TYR A 257 -21.95 -9.20 1.03
C TYR A 257 -22.40 -10.47 0.32
N LEU A 258 -21.59 -10.98 -0.63
CA LEU A 258 -21.90 -12.21 -1.34
C LEU A 258 -21.78 -13.48 -0.49
N SER A 259 -20.96 -13.47 0.56
CA SER A 259 -20.77 -14.63 1.45
C SER A 259 -21.79 -14.74 2.57
N HIS A 260 -22.53 -13.66 2.85
CA HIS A 260 -23.45 -13.58 3.99
C HIS A 260 -24.84 -13.11 3.50
N PRO A 261 -25.61 -13.99 2.85
CA PRO A 261 -26.91 -13.61 2.29
C PRO A 261 -27.97 -13.29 3.36
N GLU A 262 -27.69 -13.56 4.63
CA GLU A 262 -28.50 -13.18 5.79
C GLU A 262 -28.34 -11.70 6.20
N LEU A 263 -27.43 -10.94 5.59
CA LEU A 263 -27.18 -9.55 5.94
C LEU A 263 -28.38 -8.64 5.66
N THR A 264 -28.71 -7.83 6.65
CA THR A 264 -29.75 -6.79 6.53
C THR A 264 -29.15 -5.46 6.06
N ALA A 265 -29.96 -4.60 5.44
CA ALA A 265 -29.54 -3.25 5.05
C ALA A 265 -28.95 -2.45 6.24
N LYS A 266 -29.49 -2.63 7.45
CA LYS A 266 -28.98 -2.02 8.68
C LYS A 266 -27.56 -2.50 9.01
N ARG A 267 -27.26 -3.80 8.83
CA ARG A 267 -25.92 -4.35 9.07
C ARG A 267 -24.92 -3.87 8.03
N LEU A 268 -25.34 -3.74 6.75
CA LEU A 268 -24.52 -3.17 5.68
C LEU A 268 -24.16 -1.70 5.97
N ALA A 269 -25.16 -0.88 6.27
CA ALA A 269 -24.95 0.53 6.61
C ALA A 269 -24.02 0.69 7.83
N LYS A 270 -24.21 -0.14 8.87
CA LYS A 270 -23.32 -0.15 10.03
C LYS A 270 -21.87 -0.46 9.64
N GLU A 271 -21.65 -1.46 8.77
CA GLU A 271 -20.29 -1.83 8.38
C GLU A 271 -19.59 -0.71 7.59
N ILE A 272 -20.31 -0.03 6.70
CA ILE A 272 -19.81 1.15 5.98
C ILE A 272 -19.45 2.27 6.97
N VAL A 273 -20.33 2.59 7.93
CA VAL A 273 -20.08 3.63 8.94
C VAL A 273 -18.88 3.28 9.80
N ASP A 274 -18.80 2.04 10.31
CA ASP A 274 -17.70 1.62 11.14
C ASP A 274 -16.36 1.65 10.38
N PHE A 275 -16.33 1.18 9.12
CA PHE A 275 -15.15 1.26 8.26
C PHE A 275 -14.73 2.71 8.06
N THR A 276 -15.67 3.58 7.72
CA THR A 276 -15.42 5.01 7.48
C THR A 276 -14.82 5.67 8.73
N ALA A 277 -15.32 5.34 9.92
CA ALA A 277 -14.78 5.87 11.17
C ALA A 277 -13.34 5.42 11.42
N VAL A 278 -13.04 4.13 11.25
CA VAL A 278 -11.66 3.60 11.40
C VAL A 278 -10.73 4.24 10.37
N PHE A 279 -11.21 4.32 9.13
CA PHE A 279 -10.44 4.86 8.02
C PHE A 279 -10.15 6.34 8.21
N ILE A 280 -11.11 7.18 8.63
CA ILE A 280 -10.84 8.60 8.90
C ILE A 280 -9.79 8.74 10.00
N ALA A 281 -9.90 7.99 11.09
CA ALA A 281 -8.90 8.01 12.17
C ALA A 281 -7.51 7.63 11.65
N PHE A 282 -7.42 6.56 10.86
CA PHE A 282 -6.18 6.15 10.19
C PHE A 282 -5.68 7.23 9.23
N TRP A 283 -6.51 7.75 8.34
CA TRP A 283 -6.11 8.68 7.29
C TRP A 283 -5.60 10.01 7.86
N VAL A 284 -6.28 10.54 8.89
CA VAL A 284 -5.82 11.72 9.62
C VAL A 284 -4.46 11.45 10.27
N THR A 285 -4.35 10.35 11.03
CA THR A 285 -3.14 10.07 11.80
C THR A 285 -1.96 9.63 10.93
N ALA A 286 -2.18 8.91 9.85
CA ALA A 286 -1.14 8.36 8.99
C ALA A 286 -0.82 9.22 7.76
N THR A 287 -1.62 10.24 7.42
CA THR A 287 -1.33 11.10 6.27
C THR A 287 -1.38 12.60 6.58
N LEU A 288 -2.47 13.10 7.17
CA LEU A 288 -2.64 14.54 7.37
C LEU A 288 -1.72 15.12 8.45
N ILE A 289 -1.57 14.42 9.60
CA ILE A 289 -0.61 14.84 10.63
C ILE A 289 0.83 14.80 10.07
N PRO A 290 1.29 13.71 9.43
CA PRO A 290 2.57 13.70 8.71
C PRO A 290 2.77 14.82 7.68
N ALA A 291 1.72 15.19 6.94
CA ALA A 291 1.78 16.32 6.01
C ALA A 291 2.03 17.65 6.75
N GLY A 292 1.37 17.85 7.90
CA GLY A 292 1.66 18.99 8.79
C GLY A 292 3.12 19.01 9.26
N ILE A 293 3.67 17.86 9.68
CA ILE A 293 5.09 17.73 10.06
C ILE A 293 6.00 18.15 8.89
N ALA A 294 5.68 17.75 7.66
CA ALA A 294 6.45 18.10 6.47
C ALA A 294 6.52 19.61 6.24
N THR A 295 5.40 20.31 6.45
CA THR A 295 5.35 21.78 6.31
C THR A 295 6.20 22.49 7.37
N VAL A 296 6.19 22.01 8.61
CA VAL A 296 6.97 22.58 9.72
C VAL A 296 8.48 22.39 9.50
N LEU A 297 8.88 21.23 8.96
CA LEU A 297 10.28 20.92 8.67
C LEU A 297 10.80 21.59 7.38
N LYS A 298 9.99 22.45 6.74
CA LYS A 298 10.31 23.19 5.51
C LYS A 298 10.93 22.32 4.40
N GLY A 299 10.51 21.05 4.32
CA GLY A 299 11.01 20.13 3.31
C GLY A 299 12.49 19.73 3.46
N ASN A 300 13.09 19.82 4.66
CA ASN A 300 14.45 19.31 4.87
C ASN A 300 14.57 17.86 4.40
N LEU A 301 15.52 17.62 3.49
CA LEU A 301 15.64 16.40 2.71
C LEU A 301 15.73 15.13 3.57
N TYR A 302 16.53 15.17 4.64
CA TYR A 302 16.84 13.99 5.46
C TYR A 302 16.20 14.02 6.85
N ALA A 303 15.96 15.20 7.43
CA ALA A 303 15.32 15.30 8.74
C ALA A 303 13.86 14.82 8.68
N PHE A 304 13.16 15.11 7.59
CA PHE A 304 11.76 14.71 7.43
C PHE A 304 11.53 13.19 7.53
N PRO A 305 12.18 12.34 6.71
CA PRO A 305 11.96 10.89 6.79
C PRO A 305 12.34 10.30 8.14
N LEU A 306 13.36 10.85 8.83
CA LEU A 306 13.73 10.42 10.19
C LEU A 306 12.64 10.76 11.22
N VAL A 307 12.15 11.99 11.23
CA VAL A 307 11.09 12.42 12.15
C VAL A 307 9.80 11.65 11.89
N LEU A 308 9.44 11.44 10.62
CA LEU A 308 8.25 10.67 10.28
C LEU A 308 8.39 9.18 10.65
N SER A 309 9.58 8.61 10.49
CA SER A 309 9.86 7.23 10.96
C SER A 309 9.67 7.13 12.47
N ALA A 310 10.20 8.08 13.24
CA ALA A 310 10.02 8.12 14.70
C ALA A 310 8.54 8.28 15.09
N TYR A 311 7.78 9.11 14.37
CA TYR A 311 6.34 9.27 14.56
C TYR A 311 5.58 7.94 14.38
N TYR A 312 5.83 7.23 13.28
CA TYR A 312 5.18 5.94 13.03
C TYR A 312 5.57 4.88 14.06
N ILE A 313 6.85 4.82 14.44
CA ILE A 313 7.32 3.87 15.46
C ILE A 313 6.60 4.16 16.79
N ALA A 314 6.68 5.40 17.29
CA ALA A 314 6.05 5.78 18.56
C ALA A 314 4.53 5.56 18.55
N GLY A 315 3.86 5.98 17.48
CA GLY A 315 2.41 5.80 17.33
C GLY A 315 2.00 4.32 17.29
N THR A 316 2.80 3.45 16.65
CA THR A 316 2.54 2.00 16.63
C THR A 316 2.65 1.39 18.02
N PHE A 317 3.68 1.76 18.78
CA PHE A 317 3.82 1.32 20.18
C PHE A 317 2.71 1.85 21.08
N ALA A 318 2.21 3.08 20.83
CA ALA A 318 1.08 3.64 21.57
C ALA A 318 -0.23 2.90 21.26
N LEU A 319 -0.52 2.66 19.98
CA LEU A 319 -1.72 1.95 19.52
C LEU A 319 -1.74 0.48 20.00
N ALA A 320 -0.57 -0.17 20.08
CA ALA A 320 -0.44 -1.52 20.61
C ALA A 320 -0.96 -1.66 22.05
N LYS A 321 -0.84 -0.60 22.88
CA LYS A 321 -1.30 -0.62 24.28
C LYS A 321 -2.83 -0.60 24.41
N ILE A 322 -3.52 -0.08 23.40
CA ILE A 322 -4.99 0.07 23.42
C ILE A 322 -5.71 -0.93 22.53
N ALA A 323 -5.00 -1.58 21.60
CA ALA A 323 -5.51 -2.67 20.80
C ALA A 323 -5.86 -3.85 21.72
N LYS A 324 -7.13 -4.26 21.72
CA LYS A 324 -7.63 -5.39 22.50
C LYS A 324 -8.07 -6.47 21.53
N PRO A 325 -7.23 -7.47 21.23
CA PRO A 325 -7.65 -8.59 20.41
C PRO A 325 -8.85 -9.27 21.09
N GLY A 326 -9.90 -9.58 20.34
CA GLY A 326 -11.00 -10.38 20.87
C GLY A 326 -10.45 -11.71 21.43
N VAL A 327 -11.02 -12.17 22.54
CA VAL A 327 -10.78 -13.53 23.04
C VAL A 327 -11.29 -14.48 21.96
N GLU A 328 -10.45 -15.41 21.49
CA GLU A 328 -10.91 -16.49 20.61
C GLU A 328 -12.05 -17.22 21.33
N LYS A 329 -13.24 -17.24 20.71
CA LYS A 329 -14.29 -18.20 21.02
C LYS A 329 -14.16 -19.36 20.05
#